data_AF-A0AAV4SP42-F1
#
_entry.id   AF-A0AAV4SP42-F1
#
_cell.length_a   1.000
_cell.length_b   1.000
_cell.length_c   1.000
_cell.angle_alpha   90.00
_cell.angle_beta   90.00
_cell.angle_gamma   90.00
#
_symmetry.space_group_name_H-M   'P 1'
#
loop_
_entity.id
_entity.type
_entity.pdbx_description
1 polymer ?
#
loop_
_entity_poly.entity_id
_entity_poly.type
_entity_poly.pdbx_seq_one_letter_code
_entity_poly.pdbx_strand_id
1 'polypeptide(L)'
;MASNVEEELIEILNNPASNIQAKLLGFKLLLSLSASEEGLKKLTEKEFLSFLISHINDATADKRTLSFAFKCLINISATQEGAIALLNFKKDLILNFQTLICDGKCDYSEYVCYILSNLSTCCDIQKQEDFIRTKNIDNLIKCFTCCKKELRKKVSIFNSLFCQFNFISRYEKITIRI
;
A
#
# COMPACT_ATOMS: atom_id res chain seq x y z
N MET A 1 29.12 20.32 -1.89
CA MET A 1 28.09 19.40 -2.42
C MET A 1 27.82 18.40 -1.33
N ALA A 2 26.73 18.58 -0.58
CA ALA A 2 26.31 17.57 0.38
C ALA A 2 25.60 16.47 -0.42
N SER A 3 26.21 15.30 -0.48
CA SER A 3 25.53 14.10 -0.95
C SER A 3 24.29 13.88 -0.07
N ASN A 4 23.13 13.68 -0.70
CA ASN A 4 21.87 13.50 -0.01
C ASN A 4 21.92 12.10 0.64
N VAL A 5 22.01 12.03 1.96
CA VAL A 5 22.21 10.78 2.73
C VAL A 5 21.14 9.73 2.37
N GLU A 6 19.98 10.19 1.96
CA GLU A 6 18.83 9.40 1.56
C GLU A 6 19.00 8.75 0.16
N GLU A 7 19.69 9.41 -0.78
CA GLU A 7 20.03 8.82 -2.10
C GLU A 7 21.10 7.73 -1.93
N GLU A 8 22.13 8.00 -1.13
CA GLU A 8 23.15 7.00 -0.77
C GLU A 8 22.51 5.76 -0.09
N LEU A 9 21.49 5.98 0.74
CA LEU A 9 20.75 4.90 1.37
C LEU A 9 20.02 4.02 0.34
N ILE A 10 19.35 4.62 -0.66
CA ILE A 10 18.72 3.85 -1.74
C ILE A 10 19.76 3.09 -2.54
N GLU A 11 20.89 3.70 -2.89
CA GLU A 11 21.97 3.03 -3.61
C GLU A 11 22.51 1.81 -2.85
N ILE A 12 22.74 1.94 -1.54
CA ILE A 12 23.17 0.84 -0.68
C ILE A 12 22.12 -0.28 -0.66
N LEU A 13 20.84 0.07 -0.57
CA LEU A 13 19.74 -0.89 -0.52
C LEU A 13 19.52 -1.62 -1.85
N ASN A 14 19.66 -0.92 -2.97
CA ASN A 14 19.55 -1.47 -4.32
C ASN A 14 20.77 -2.29 -4.74
N ASN A 15 21.93 -2.06 -4.14
CA ASN A 15 23.14 -2.79 -4.49
C ASN A 15 22.97 -4.31 -4.22
N PRO A 16 23.06 -5.18 -5.26
CA PRO A 16 22.94 -6.63 -5.09
C PRO A 16 24.08 -7.23 -4.26
N ALA A 17 25.26 -6.59 -4.27
CA ALA A 17 26.43 -7.03 -3.50
C ALA A 17 26.34 -6.65 -2.02
N SER A 18 25.41 -5.77 -1.62
CA SER A 18 25.20 -5.42 -0.22
C SER A 18 24.74 -6.63 0.58
N ASN A 19 25.41 -6.90 1.70
CA ASN A 19 25.03 -8.00 2.57
C ASN A 19 23.62 -7.76 3.17
N ILE A 20 22.97 -8.86 3.56
CA ILE A 20 21.59 -8.78 4.07
C ILE A 20 21.46 -7.95 5.36
N GLN A 21 22.50 -7.91 6.21
CA GLN A 21 22.45 -7.14 7.46
C GLN A 21 22.45 -5.63 7.20
N ALA A 22 23.25 -5.16 6.24
CA ALA A 22 23.27 -3.78 5.79
C ALA A 22 21.89 -3.40 5.22
N LYS A 23 21.30 -4.27 4.39
CA LYS A 23 19.93 -4.08 3.88
C LYS A 23 18.91 -3.99 5.01
N LEU A 24 18.99 -4.87 6.01
CA LEU A 24 18.08 -4.84 7.17
C LEU A 24 18.24 -3.55 7.99
N LEU A 25 19.46 -3.06 8.20
CA LEU A 25 19.67 -1.78 8.87
C LEU A 25 19.10 -0.62 8.05
N GLY A 26 19.34 -0.60 6.75
CA GLY A 26 18.81 0.46 5.89
C GLY A 26 17.27 0.49 5.88
N PHE A 27 16.62 -0.67 5.81
CA PHE A 27 15.16 -0.75 5.94
C PHE A 27 14.64 -0.34 7.32
N LYS A 28 15.37 -0.63 8.40
CA LYS A 28 15.02 -0.12 9.73
C LYS A 28 15.12 1.40 9.80
N LEU A 29 16.13 1.99 9.17
CA LEU A 29 16.29 3.44 9.04
C LEU A 29 15.10 4.04 8.28
N LEU A 30 14.74 3.48 7.12
CA LEU A 30 13.54 3.91 6.38
C LEU A 30 12.27 3.83 7.22
N LEU A 31 12.10 2.74 7.99
CA LEU A 31 10.95 2.60 8.87
C LEU A 31 10.94 3.69 9.96
N SER A 32 12.08 3.97 10.59
CA SER A 32 12.20 5.06 11.57
C SER A 32 11.91 6.42 10.96
N LEU A 33 12.36 6.69 9.73
CA LEU A 33 12.06 7.93 9.01
C LEU A 33 10.56 8.04 8.72
N SER A 34 9.90 6.95 8.33
CA SER A 34 8.45 6.94 8.10
C SER A 34 7.61 7.19 9.36
N ALA A 35 8.22 7.18 10.55
CA ALA A 35 7.55 7.49 11.81
C ALA A 35 7.66 8.97 12.20
N SER A 36 8.40 9.80 11.44
CA SER A 36 8.51 11.24 11.65
C SER A 36 7.85 12.03 10.52
N GLU A 37 7.38 13.24 10.81
CA GLU A 37 6.73 14.09 9.80
C GLU A 37 7.69 14.49 8.67
N GLU A 38 8.93 14.88 9.03
CA GLU A 38 9.96 15.25 8.07
C GLU A 38 10.39 14.06 7.19
N GLY A 39 10.57 12.89 7.81
CA GLY A 39 10.91 11.68 7.08
C GLY A 39 9.76 11.22 6.17
N LEU A 40 8.51 11.33 6.61
CA LEU A 40 7.35 11.06 5.76
C LEU A 40 7.32 11.95 4.52
N LYS A 41 7.55 13.26 4.65
CA LYS A 41 7.61 14.17 3.49
C LYS A 41 8.61 13.69 2.44
N LYS A 42 9.83 13.31 2.86
CA LYS A 42 10.84 12.74 1.96
C LYS A 42 10.41 11.42 1.35
N LEU A 43 9.84 10.51 2.15
CA LEU A 43 9.42 9.19 1.68
C LEU A 43 8.21 9.21 0.73
N THR A 44 7.47 10.32 0.66
CA THR A 44 6.42 10.52 -0.35
C THR A 44 6.97 10.91 -1.72
N GLU A 45 8.27 11.21 -1.84
CA GLU A 45 8.90 11.47 -3.12
C GLU A 45 8.88 10.24 -4.02
N LYS A 46 8.76 10.48 -5.33
CA LYS A 46 8.56 9.43 -6.34
C LYS A 46 9.65 8.35 -6.31
N GLU A 47 10.88 8.73 -6.02
CA GLU A 47 12.01 7.80 -5.97
C GLU A 47 11.87 6.77 -4.83
N PHE A 48 11.55 7.23 -3.62
CA PHE A 48 11.33 6.35 -2.47
C PHE A 48 10.10 5.46 -2.65
N LEU A 49 9.00 6.02 -3.17
CA LEU A 49 7.83 5.22 -3.48
C LEU A 49 8.15 4.16 -4.53
N SER A 50 8.90 4.52 -5.58
CA SER A 50 9.34 3.56 -6.60
C SER A 50 10.20 2.45 -6.02
N PHE A 51 11.14 2.79 -5.15
CA PHE A 51 11.98 1.82 -4.46
C PHE A 51 11.14 0.86 -3.61
N LEU A 52 10.26 1.38 -2.75
CA LEU A 52 9.42 0.55 -1.86
C LEU A 52 8.47 -0.35 -2.66
N ILE A 53 7.80 0.19 -3.68
CA ILE A 53 6.86 -0.56 -4.52
C ILE A 53 7.60 -1.62 -5.35
N SER A 54 8.78 -1.32 -5.87
CA SER A 54 9.60 -2.32 -6.56
C SER A 54 10.00 -3.45 -5.61
N HIS A 55 10.46 -3.11 -4.41
CA HIS A 55 10.92 -4.08 -3.40
C HIS A 55 9.82 -5.03 -2.94
N ILE A 56 8.57 -4.55 -2.74
CA ILE A 56 7.47 -5.45 -2.33
C ILE A 56 6.99 -6.37 -3.45
N ASN A 57 7.31 -6.05 -4.71
CA ASN A 57 6.98 -6.88 -5.87
C ASN A 57 8.15 -7.81 -6.26
N ASP A 58 9.32 -7.68 -5.64
CA ASP A 58 10.46 -8.56 -5.87
C ASP A 58 10.26 -9.92 -5.19
N ALA A 59 10.04 -10.95 -6.00
CA ALA A 59 9.86 -12.33 -5.54
C ALA A 59 11.09 -12.92 -4.82
N THR A 60 12.26 -12.29 -4.96
CA THR A 60 13.52 -12.71 -4.33
C THR A 60 13.85 -11.97 -3.04
N ALA A 61 13.05 -10.97 -2.67
CA ALA A 61 13.31 -10.15 -1.49
C ALA A 61 13.22 -10.96 -0.17
N ASP A 62 14.13 -10.64 0.77
CA ASP A 62 14.13 -11.23 2.11
C ASP A 62 12.84 -10.89 2.87
N LYS A 63 12.28 -11.88 3.57
CA LYS A 63 10.99 -11.73 4.24
C LYS A 63 10.93 -10.59 5.26
N ARG A 64 12.05 -10.28 5.92
CA ARG A 64 12.13 -9.23 6.94
C ARG A 64 12.23 -7.85 6.29
N THR A 65 12.97 -7.70 5.20
CA THR A 65 13.03 -6.43 4.46
C THR A 65 11.67 -6.12 3.83
N LEU A 66 10.98 -7.13 3.30
CA LEU A 66 9.59 -7.01 2.86
C LEU A 66 8.67 -6.51 3.98
N SER A 67 8.76 -7.10 5.19
CA SER A 67 7.96 -6.63 6.34
C SER A 67 8.23 -5.16 6.67
N PHE A 68 9.48 -4.71 6.61
CA PHE A 68 9.80 -3.30 6.83
C PHE A 68 9.26 -2.39 5.72
N ALA A 69 9.40 -2.78 4.46
CA ALA A 69 8.87 -2.04 3.32
C ALA A 69 7.34 -1.86 3.42
N PHE A 70 6.61 -2.93 3.75
CA PHE A 70 5.17 -2.85 3.98
C PHE A 70 4.80 -1.93 5.14
N LYS A 71 5.55 -1.96 6.25
CA LYS A 71 5.32 -1.05 7.39
C LYS A 71 5.57 0.42 7.01
N CYS A 72 6.60 0.71 6.20
CA CYS A 72 6.81 2.04 5.66
C CYS A 72 5.59 2.50 4.83
N LEU A 73 5.08 1.65 3.94
CA LEU A 73 3.90 1.96 3.13
C LEU A 73 2.63 2.16 3.97
N ILE A 74 2.48 1.45 5.10
CA ILE A 74 1.39 1.70 6.05
C ILE A 74 1.51 3.10 6.64
N ASN A 75 2.69 3.51 7.09
CA ASN A 75 2.90 4.85 7.66
C ASN A 75 2.68 5.94 6.61
N ILE A 76 3.18 5.74 5.38
CA ILE A 76 2.97 6.67 4.26
C ILE A 76 1.49 6.80 3.93
N SER A 77 0.79 5.68 3.74
CA SER A 77 -0.64 5.69 3.40
C SER A 77 -1.52 6.28 4.50
N ALA A 78 -1.06 6.29 5.76
CA ALA A 78 -1.81 6.85 6.88
C ALA A 78 -1.91 8.38 6.86
N THR A 79 -1.09 9.07 6.06
CA THR A 79 -1.21 10.53 5.86
C THR A 79 -1.96 10.85 4.58
N GLN A 80 -2.61 12.02 4.53
CA GLN A 80 -3.35 12.45 3.35
C GLN A 80 -2.41 12.66 2.15
N GLU A 81 -1.28 13.31 2.37
CA GLU A 81 -0.25 13.56 1.36
C GLU A 81 0.34 12.25 0.82
N GLY A 82 0.65 11.31 1.70
CA GLY A 82 1.21 10.02 1.30
C GLY A 82 0.20 9.11 0.61
N ALA A 83 -1.07 9.14 1.04
CA ALA A 83 -2.14 8.47 0.32
C ALA A 83 -2.33 9.02 -1.10
N ILE A 84 -2.36 10.35 -1.26
CA ILE A 84 -2.42 11.00 -2.58
C ILE A 84 -1.21 10.63 -3.44
N ALA A 85 -0.01 10.66 -2.86
CA ALA A 85 1.22 10.31 -3.56
C ALA A 85 1.19 8.85 -4.06
N LEU A 86 0.77 7.90 -3.22
CA LEU A 86 0.61 6.49 -3.59
C LEU A 86 -0.45 6.29 -4.70
N LEU A 87 -1.61 6.93 -4.57
CA LEU A 87 -2.68 6.84 -5.58
C LEU A 87 -2.26 7.42 -6.93
N ASN A 88 -1.40 8.46 -6.92
CA ASN A 88 -0.87 9.06 -8.14
C ASN A 88 0.40 8.38 -8.68
N PHE A 89 1.03 7.49 -7.89
CA PHE A 89 2.29 6.85 -8.25
C PHE A 89 2.14 5.90 -9.44
N LYS A 90 1.15 5.00 -9.40
CA LYS A 90 0.91 4.00 -10.46
C LYS A 90 -0.58 3.65 -10.55
N LYS A 91 -1.15 3.73 -11.76
CA LYS A 91 -2.60 3.52 -11.99
C LYS A 91 -3.12 2.16 -11.53
N ASP A 92 -2.29 1.12 -11.68
CA ASP A 92 -2.63 -0.27 -11.34
C ASP A 92 -2.23 -0.68 -9.90
N LEU A 93 -1.80 0.27 -9.07
CA LEU A 93 -1.33 -0.04 -7.70
C LEU A 93 -2.40 -0.74 -6.87
N ILE A 94 -3.66 -0.28 -6.94
CA ILE A 94 -4.79 -0.87 -6.22
C ILE A 94 -5.03 -2.30 -6.69
N LEU A 95 -5.02 -2.55 -8.00
CA LEU A 95 -5.20 -3.89 -8.54
C LEU A 95 -4.07 -4.85 -8.12
N ASN A 96 -2.83 -4.35 -8.08
CA ASN A 96 -1.68 -5.13 -7.61
C ASN A 96 -1.86 -5.54 -6.13
N PHE A 97 -2.27 -4.61 -5.27
CA PHE A 97 -2.58 -4.91 -3.87
C PHE A 97 -3.73 -5.90 -3.71
N GLN A 98 -4.79 -5.78 -4.51
CA GLN A 98 -5.89 -6.74 -4.48
C GLN A 98 -5.44 -8.14 -4.89
N THR A 99 -4.55 -8.23 -5.88
CA THR A 99 -3.96 -9.50 -6.34
C THR A 99 -3.13 -10.15 -5.21
N LEU A 100 -2.33 -9.37 -4.49
CA LEU A 100 -1.57 -9.86 -3.33
C LEU A 100 -2.46 -10.37 -2.19
N ILE A 101 -3.64 -9.77 -1.97
CA ILE A 101 -4.61 -10.26 -0.97
C ILE A 101 -5.28 -11.55 -1.45
N CYS A 102 -5.58 -11.65 -2.75
CA CYS A 102 -6.23 -12.81 -3.33
C CYS A 102 -5.30 -14.02 -3.49
N ASP A 103 -3.98 -13.80 -3.43
CA ASP A 103 -3.01 -14.89 -3.35
C ASP A 103 -3.05 -15.55 -1.97
N GLY A 104 -3.64 -16.75 -1.91
CA GLY A 104 -3.76 -17.54 -0.68
C GLY A 104 -2.43 -17.97 -0.05
N LYS A 105 -1.28 -17.67 -0.69
CA LYS A 105 0.07 -17.91 -0.15
C LYS A 105 0.79 -16.64 0.30
N CYS A 106 0.15 -15.47 0.18
CA CYS A 106 0.78 -14.20 0.54
C CYS A 106 0.80 -13.98 2.06
N ASP A 107 2.00 -14.12 2.65
CA ASP A 107 2.29 -13.87 4.08
C ASP A 107 2.04 -12.40 4.49
N TYR A 108 1.92 -11.48 3.53
CA TYR A 108 1.84 -10.02 3.75
C TYR A 108 0.45 -9.44 3.51
N SER A 109 -0.54 -10.28 3.22
CA SER A 109 -1.92 -9.86 2.93
C SER A 109 -2.48 -8.89 3.99
N GLU A 110 -2.20 -9.13 5.28
CA GLU A 110 -2.62 -8.22 6.36
C GLU A 110 -2.06 -6.80 6.21
N TYR A 111 -0.78 -6.64 5.87
CA TYR A 111 -0.20 -5.31 5.68
C TYR A 111 -0.84 -4.58 4.50
N VAL A 112 -1.09 -5.31 3.41
CA VAL A 112 -1.75 -4.78 2.22
C VAL A 112 -3.16 -4.30 2.56
N CYS A 113 -3.86 -5.01 3.44
CA CYS A 113 -5.17 -4.59 3.93
C CYS A 113 -5.08 -3.26 4.70
N TYR A 114 -4.10 -3.07 5.58
CA TYR A 114 -3.92 -1.78 6.27
C TYR A 114 -3.64 -0.65 5.29
N ILE A 115 -2.76 -0.86 4.31
CA ILE A 115 -2.44 0.14 3.28
C ILE A 115 -3.71 0.55 2.54
N LEU A 116 -4.44 -0.42 1.98
CA LEU A 116 -5.67 -0.13 1.27
C LEU A 116 -6.68 0.58 2.20
N SER A 117 -6.73 0.24 3.50
CA SER A 117 -7.67 0.84 4.47
C SER A 117 -7.42 2.32 4.57
N ASN A 118 -6.15 2.70 4.71
CA ASN A 118 -5.75 4.10 4.80
C ASN A 118 -6.00 4.82 3.45
N LEU A 119 -5.72 4.16 2.31
CA LEU A 119 -6.04 4.75 1.01
C LEU A 119 -7.54 4.98 0.82
N SER A 120 -8.40 4.12 1.37
CA SER A 120 -9.86 4.22 1.22
C SER A 120 -10.48 5.42 1.92
N THR A 121 -9.77 6.03 2.87
CA THR A 121 -10.20 7.28 3.52
C THR A 121 -9.84 8.52 2.72
N CYS A 122 -9.02 8.38 1.67
CA CYS A 122 -8.63 9.48 0.79
C CYS A 122 -9.64 9.65 -0.35
N CYS A 123 -10.22 10.85 -0.51
CA CYS A 123 -11.21 11.15 -1.55
C CYS A 123 -10.72 10.84 -2.97
N ASP A 124 -9.41 10.96 -3.23
CA ASP A 124 -8.79 10.73 -4.53
C ASP A 124 -8.79 9.24 -4.95
N ILE A 125 -9.12 8.32 -4.05
CA ILE A 125 -9.27 6.91 -4.39
C ILE A 125 -10.38 6.69 -5.43
N GLN A 126 -11.38 7.57 -5.47
CA GLN A 126 -12.47 7.53 -6.45
C GLN A 126 -12.00 7.84 -7.87
N LYS A 127 -10.86 8.53 -8.02
CA LYS A 127 -10.26 8.81 -9.33
C LYS A 127 -9.56 7.59 -9.94
N GLN A 128 -9.34 6.54 -9.15
CA GLN A 128 -8.66 5.33 -9.61
C GLN A 128 -9.62 4.43 -10.41
N GLU A 129 -9.34 4.25 -11.69
CA GLU A 129 -10.15 3.41 -12.60
C GLU A 129 -10.32 1.98 -12.05
N ASP A 130 -9.27 1.44 -11.43
CA ASP A 130 -9.25 0.08 -10.89
C ASP A 130 -10.02 -0.06 -9.57
N PHE A 131 -10.21 1.04 -8.84
CA PHE A 131 -11.09 1.04 -7.66
C PHE A 131 -12.56 0.89 -8.08
N ILE A 132 -12.98 1.60 -9.14
CA ILE A 132 -14.36 1.60 -9.67
C ILE A 132 -14.70 0.27 -10.39
N ARG A 133 -13.71 -0.40 -10.99
CA ARG A 133 -13.94 -1.53 -11.92
C ARG A 133 -13.89 -2.94 -11.33
N THR A 134 -13.88 -3.11 -10.01
CA THR A 134 -13.47 -4.40 -9.45
C THR A 134 -14.48 -5.54 -9.63
N LYS A 135 -14.29 -6.32 -10.70
CA LYS A 135 -14.73 -7.73 -10.83
C LYS A 135 -14.18 -8.64 -9.72
N ASN A 136 -13.25 -8.14 -8.91
CA ASN A 136 -12.58 -8.84 -7.81
C ASN A 136 -13.15 -8.53 -6.42
N ILE A 137 -14.20 -7.72 -6.29
CA ILE A 137 -14.84 -7.46 -4.97
C ILE A 137 -15.30 -8.76 -4.31
N ASP A 138 -15.89 -9.67 -5.06
CA ASP A 138 -16.36 -10.96 -4.51
C ASP A 138 -15.20 -11.85 -4.02
N ASN A 139 -14.06 -11.80 -4.70
CA ASN A 139 -12.85 -12.53 -4.31
C ASN A 139 -12.17 -11.89 -3.09
N LEU A 140 -12.15 -10.56 -3.03
CA LEU A 140 -11.69 -9.81 -1.85
C LEU A 140 -12.56 -10.16 -0.64
N ILE A 141 -13.89 -10.04 -0.76
CA ILE A 141 -14.85 -10.39 0.31
C ILE A 141 -14.65 -11.85 0.74
N LYS A 142 -14.47 -12.79 -0.20
CA LYS A 142 -14.17 -14.20 0.12
C LYS A 142 -12.87 -14.37 0.89
N CYS A 143 -11.75 -13.81 0.41
CA CYS A 143 -10.47 -13.85 1.12
C CYS A 143 -10.60 -13.28 2.54
N PHE A 144 -11.33 -12.16 2.69
CA PHE A 144 -11.58 -11.55 3.99
C PHE A 144 -12.42 -12.43 4.93
N THR A 145 -13.44 -13.13 4.42
CA THR A 145 -14.24 -14.07 5.22
C THR A 145 -13.44 -15.31 5.65
N CYS A 146 -12.41 -15.68 4.89
CA CYS A 146 -11.51 -16.80 5.18
C CYS A 146 -10.34 -16.42 6.10
N CYS A 147 -10.01 -15.14 6.26
CA CYS A 147 -8.96 -14.69 7.19
C CYS A 147 -9.32 -14.92 8.68
N LYS A 148 -8.27 -14.98 9.53
CA LYS A 148 -8.37 -15.16 11.00
C LYS A 148 -9.34 -14.16 11.63
N LYS A 149 -9.97 -14.56 12.74
CA LYS A 149 -11.10 -13.86 13.41
C LYS A 149 -10.79 -12.38 13.77
N GLU A 150 -9.53 -12.05 14.04
CA GLU A 150 -9.08 -10.68 14.38
C GLU A 150 -9.04 -9.73 13.17
N LEU A 151 -8.67 -10.24 11.98
CA LEU A 151 -8.71 -9.49 10.73
C LEU A 151 -10.14 -9.14 10.33
N ARG A 152 -11.11 -10.04 10.56
CA ARG A 152 -12.54 -9.81 10.23
C ARG A 152 -13.14 -8.57 10.90
N LYS A 153 -12.74 -8.25 12.14
CA LYS A 153 -13.22 -7.04 12.83
C LYS A 153 -12.67 -5.77 12.20
N LYS A 154 -11.37 -5.72 11.92
CA LYS A 154 -10.70 -4.54 11.32
C LYS A 154 -11.10 -4.33 9.85
N VAL A 155 -11.35 -5.42 9.13
CA VAL A 155 -11.84 -5.43 7.73
C VAL A 155 -13.36 -5.18 7.63
N SER A 156 -14.13 -5.28 8.71
CA SER A 156 -15.56 -4.93 8.65
C SER A 156 -15.78 -3.46 8.25
N ILE A 157 -14.83 -2.59 8.57
CA ILE A 157 -14.78 -1.18 8.15
C ILE A 157 -14.69 -1.07 6.62
N PHE A 158 -13.92 -1.96 5.99
CA PHE A 158 -13.83 -2.06 4.53
C PHE A 158 -15.13 -2.51 3.89
N ASN A 159 -15.78 -3.53 4.45
CA ASN A 159 -17.09 -3.96 3.97
C ASN A 159 -18.13 -2.83 4.12
N SER A 160 -18.09 -2.04 5.20
CA SER A 160 -18.99 -0.88 5.34
C SER A 160 -18.71 0.21 4.32
N LEU A 161 -17.43 0.48 3.99
CA LEU A 161 -17.06 1.46 2.98
C LEU A 161 -17.49 0.99 1.58
N PHE A 162 -17.19 -0.25 1.19
CA PHE A 162 -17.67 -0.82 -0.09
C PHE A 162 -19.20 -0.91 -0.19
N CYS A 163 -19.90 -1.20 0.90
CA CYS A 163 -21.37 -1.18 0.95
C CYS A 163 -21.94 0.24 0.78
N GLN A 164 -21.31 1.28 1.35
CA GLN A 164 -21.68 2.67 1.10
C GLN A 164 -21.46 3.07 -0.37
N PHE A 165 -20.40 2.57 -1.02
CA PHE A 165 -20.14 2.82 -2.44
C PHE A 165 -21.07 2.07 -3.41
N ASN A 166 -21.49 0.85 -3.07
CA ASN A 166 -22.58 0.17 -3.81
C ASN A 166 -23.91 0.93 -3.69
N PHE A 167 -24.10 1.69 -2.61
CA PHE A 167 -25.26 2.57 -2.46
C PHE A 167 -25.13 3.85 -3.30
N ILE A 168 -23.97 4.50 -3.31
CA ILE A 168 -23.69 5.73 -4.08
C ILE A 168 -23.70 5.45 -5.60
N SER A 169 -23.03 4.39 -6.07
CA SER A 169 -23.02 4.05 -7.51
C SER A 169 -24.38 3.58 -8.03
N ARG A 170 -25.24 3.00 -7.16
CA ARG A 170 -26.65 2.74 -7.49
C ARG A 170 -27.45 4.03 -7.56
N TYR A 171 -27.20 5.01 -6.69
CA TYR A 171 -27.85 6.32 -6.75
C TYR A 171 -27.42 7.13 -7.99
N GLU A 172 -26.13 7.18 -8.34
CA GLU A 172 -25.69 7.88 -9.56
C GLU A 172 -26.25 7.25 -10.84
N LYS A 173 -26.43 5.92 -10.87
CA LYS A 173 -27.15 5.24 -11.98
C LYS A 173 -28.65 5.53 -12.01
N ILE A 174 -29.25 5.94 -10.89
CA ILE A 174 -30.67 6.31 -10.82
C ILE A 174 -30.84 7.80 -11.19
N THR A 175 -29.88 8.67 -10.86
CA THR A 175 -29.95 10.11 -11.18
C THR A 175 -29.59 10.43 -12.64
N ILE A 176 -28.88 9.53 -13.36
CA ILE A 176 -28.71 9.61 -14.82
C ILE A 176 -29.73 8.69 -15.51
N ARG A 177 -31.01 8.90 -15.21
CA ARG A 177 -32.12 8.60 -16.11
C ARG A 177 -33.08 9.77 -16.01
N ILE A 178 -33.19 10.46 -17.15
CA ILE A 178 -34.10 11.57 -17.48
C ILE A 178 -35.49 11.35 -16.88
#